data_AF-A0AAD9CWH3-F1
#
_entry.id   AF-A0AAD9CWH3-F1
#
_cell.length_a   1.000
_cell.length_b   1.000
_cell.length_c   1.000
_cell.angle_alpha   90.00
_cell.angle_beta   90.00
_cell.angle_gamma   90.00
#
_symmetry.space_group_name_H-M   'P 1'
#
loop_
_entity.id
_entity.type
_entity.pdbx_description
1 polymer ?
#
loop_
_entity_poly.entity_id
_entity_poly.type
_entity_poly.pdbx_seq_one_letter_code
_entity_poly.pdbx_strand_id
1 'polypeptide(L)'
;MTVHVEELRKLSWSGIPRQVRPITWKLLSGYLPVNAERRESVLQRKRQEYFGFIQQYYDSRNDEHHQDTYRQIQIDIPRMSPESLVLQPKVTEIHIDIPRTNPLIPLFQQASVQEIFERILFIWAIRHPASGYVQGINDLVTPFFVVYVFEYIEVKR
;
A
#
# COMPACT_ATOMS: atom_id res chain seq x y z
N MET A 1 -3.76 -26.74 2.37
CA MET A 1 -5.12 -26.16 2.44
C MET A 1 -5.30 -25.11 1.33
N THR A 2 -6.39 -25.19 0.55
CA THR A 2 -6.68 -24.30 -0.58
C THR A 2 -7.92 -23.46 -0.29
N VAL A 3 -7.84 -22.14 -0.53
CA VAL A 3 -8.97 -21.22 -0.33
C VAL A 3 -9.79 -21.09 -1.62
N HIS A 4 -11.12 -21.17 -1.51
CA HIS A 4 -12.02 -20.91 -2.64
C HIS A 4 -12.25 -19.39 -2.81
N VAL A 5 -11.68 -18.81 -3.87
CA VAL A 5 -11.73 -17.35 -4.10
C VAL A 5 -13.16 -16.83 -4.22
N GLU A 6 -14.06 -17.60 -4.84
CA GLU A 6 -15.43 -17.17 -5.08
C GLU A 6 -16.24 -17.04 -3.79
N GLU A 7 -16.02 -17.98 -2.86
CA GLU A 7 -16.60 -17.90 -1.52
C GLU A 7 -15.98 -16.74 -0.73
N LEU A 8 -14.67 -16.57 -0.82
CA LEU A 8 -13.97 -15.44 -0.19
C LEU A 8 -14.50 -14.09 -0.68
N ARG A 9 -14.79 -13.94 -1.98
CA ARG A 9 -15.42 -12.74 -2.55
C ARG A 9 -16.79 -12.48 -1.95
N LYS A 10 -17.65 -13.50 -1.91
CA LYS A 10 -19.00 -13.40 -1.34
C LYS A 10 -18.97 -12.96 0.12
N LEU A 11 -18.12 -13.58 0.94
CA LEU A 11 -17.98 -13.25 2.36
C LEU A 11 -17.36 -11.87 2.59
N SER A 12 -16.46 -11.43 1.70
CA SER A 12 -15.79 -10.14 1.81
C SER A 12 -16.66 -8.97 1.35
N TRP A 13 -17.77 -9.22 0.64
CA TRP A 13 -18.64 -8.19 0.06
C TRP A 13 -19.23 -7.25 1.11
N SER A 14 -19.60 -7.78 2.29
CA SER A 14 -20.10 -7.00 3.42
C SER A 14 -19.00 -6.34 4.27
N GLY A 15 -17.74 -6.43 3.83
CA GLY A 15 -16.57 -5.95 4.55
C GLY A 15 -15.74 -7.07 5.17
N ILE A 16 -14.47 -6.75 5.45
CA ILE A 16 -13.48 -7.71 5.95
C ILE A 16 -13.01 -7.29 7.34
N PRO A 17 -13.02 -8.18 8.35
CA PRO A 17 -12.47 -7.89 9.68
C PRO A 17 -11.00 -7.46 9.61
N ARG A 18 -10.62 -6.50 10.45
CA ARG A 18 -9.28 -5.85 10.39
C ARG A 18 -8.13 -6.88 10.50
N GLN A 19 -8.30 -7.90 11.31
CA GLN A 19 -7.31 -8.93 11.61
C GLN A 19 -6.95 -9.78 10.38
N VAL A 20 -7.92 -10.04 9.50
CA VAL A 20 -7.74 -10.88 8.31
C VAL A 20 -7.70 -10.07 7.02
N ARG A 21 -7.94 -8.75 7.08
CA ARG A 21 -7.93 -7.86 5.92
C ARG A 21 -6.63 -7.93 5.11
N PRO A 22 -5.42 -7.95 5.71
CA PRO A 22 -4.18 -8.03 4.94
C PRO A 22 -4.10 -9.29 4.09
N ILE A 23 -4.36 -10.47 4.68
CA ILE A 23 -4.30 -11.74 3.96
C ILE A 23 -5.41 -11.85 2.91
N THR A 24 -6.63 -11.41 3.23
CA THR A 24 -7.76 -11.43 2.29
C THR A 24 -7.50 -10.53 1.08
N TRP A 25 -6.95 -9.32 1.26
CA TRP A 25 -6.60 -8.43 0.15
C TRP A 25 -5.53 -9.03 -0.76
N LYS A 26 -4.47 -9.62 -0.18
CA LYS A 26 -3.42 -10.31 -0.94
C LYS A 26 -3.99 -11.49 -1.76
N LEU A 27 -5.00 -12.20 -1.26
CA LEU A 27 -5.66 -13.30 -1.99
C LEU A 27 -6.60 -12.79 -3.08
N LEU A 28 -7.48 -11.83 -2.78
CA LEU A 28 -8.49 -11.32 -3.72
C LEU A 28 -7.85 -10.56 -4.91
N SER A 29 -6.74 -9.86 -4.67
CA SER A 29 -5.94 -9.20 -5.71
C SER A 29 -5.10 -10.17 -6.56
N GLY A 30 -5.03 -11.46 -6.18
CA GLY A 30 -4.16 -12.44 -6.84
C GLY A 30 -2.67 -12.28 -6.52
N TYR A 31 -2.31 -11.43 -5.55
CA TYR A 31 -0.91 -11.27 -5.12
C TYR A 31 -0.34 -12.54 -4.48
N LEU A 32 -1.12 -13.24 -3.66
CA LEU A 32 -0.78 -14.54 -3.07
C LEU A 32 -1.63 -15.68 -3.67
N PRO A 33 -1.05 -16.89 -3.78
CA PRO A 33 -1.79 -18.06 -4.24
C PRO A 33 -2.83 -18.52 -3.22
N VAL A 34 -3.92 -19.08 -3.72
CA VAL A 34 -4.98 -19.69 -2.90
C VAL A 34 -4.50 -20.90 -2.10
N ASN A 35 -3.53 -21.63 -2.64
CA ASN A 35 -2.87 -22.73 -1.95
C ASN A 35 -1.89 -22.16 -0.92
N ALA A 36 -2.17 -22.42 0.36
CA ALA A 36 -1.39 -21.94 1.49
C ALA A 36 0.09 -22.35 1.45
N GLU A 37 0.40 -23.59 1.02
CA GLU A 37 1.76 -24.15 0.99
C GLU A 37 2.68 -23.38 0.02
N ARG A 38 2.10 -22.72 -0.98
CA ARG A 38 2.86 -21.93 -1.96
C ARG A 38 3.01 -20.46 -1.58
N ARG A 39 2.34 -19.98 -0.53
CA ARG A 39 2.28 -18.55 -0.22
C ARG A 39 3.64 -18.00 0.19
N GLU A 40 4.36 -18.70 1.05
CA GLU A 40 5.65 -18.24 1.56
C GLU A 40 6.68 -18.13 0.44
N SER A 41 6.85 -19.19 -0.36
CA SER A 41 7.81 -19.19 -1.47
C SER A 41 7.49 -18.14 -2.53
N VAL A 42 6.21 -17.96 -2.87
CA VAL A 42 5.78 -16.91 -3.82
C VAL A 42 6.03 -15.52 -3.22
N LEU A 43 5.75 -15.30 -1.94
CA LEU A 43 5.96 -14.03 -1.26
C LEU A 43 7.46 -13.68 -1.21
N GLN A 44 8.31 -14.63 -0.82
CA GLN A 44 9.76 -14.44 -0.79
C GLN A 44 10.30 -14.09 -2.17
N ARG A 45 9.90 -14.84 -3.22
CA ARG A 45 10.30 -14.56 -4.60
C ARG A 45 9.87 -13.16 -5.05
N LYS A 46 8.61 -12.76 -4.80
CA LYS A 46 8.10 -11.43 -5.15
C LYS A 46 8.82 -10.30 -4.41
N ARG A 47 9.20 -10.52 -3.14
CA ARG A 47 9.98 -9.55 -2.35
C ARG A 47 11.40 -9.41 -2.91
N GLN A 48 12.07 -10.52 -3.21
CA GLN A 48 13.39 -10.52 -3.85
C GLN A 48 13.37 -9.79 -5.20
N GLU A 49 12.34 -10.04 -6.00
CA GLU A 49 12.12 -9.36 -7.28
C GLU A 49 11.98 -7.84 -7.08
N TYR A 50 11.19 -7.40 -6.09
CA TYR A 50 11.09 -5.98 -5.73
C TYR A 50 12.44 -5.39 -5.28
N PHE A 51 13.23 -6.08 -4.47
CA PHE A 51 14.57 -5.62 -4.09
C PHE A 51 15.51 -5.52 -5.30
N GLY A 52 15.40 -6.43 -6.27
CA GLY A 52 16.09 -6.33 -7.55
C GLY A 52 15.72 -5.05 -8.30
N PHE A 53 14.45 -4.64 -8.30
CA PHE A 53 14.04 -3.37 -8.91
C PHE A 53 14.59 -2.15 -8.19
N ILE A 54 14.76 -2.21 -6.87
CA ILE A 54 15.40 -1.12 -6.13
C ILE A 54 16.83 -0.94 -6.63
N GLN A 55 17.62 -2.03 -6.66
CA GLN A 55 19.01 -2.00 -7.14
C GLN A 55 19.11 -1.57 -8.60
N GLN A 56 18.17 -1.99 -9.44
CA GLN A 56 18.21 -1.70 -10.87
C GLN A 56 17.78 -0.27 -11.21
N TYR A 57 16.77 0.27 -10.51
CA TYR A 57 16.12 1.52 -10.92
C TYR A 57 16.23 2.64 -9.90
N TYR A 58 16.22 2.36 -8.58
CA TYR A 58 16.05 3.45 -7.60
C TYR A 58 17.29 4.34 -7.47
N ASP A 59 18.48 3.84 -7.77
CA ASP A 59 19.70 4.65 -7.74
C ASP A 59 19.77 5.67 -8.88
N SER A 60 19.11 5.41 -10.02
CA SER A 60 19.02 6.35 -11.15
C SER A 60 17.94 7.42 -10.99
N ARG A 61 17.34 7.57 -9.81
CA ARG A 61 16.28 8.57 -9.55
C ARG A 61 16.73 10.03 -9.73
N ASN A 62 18.03 10.29 -9.57
CA ASN A 62 18.62 11.61 -9.74
C ASN A 62 19.16 11.86 -11.15
N ASP A 63 19.07 10.87 -12.05
CA ASP A 63 19.52 11.01 -13.43
C ASP A 63 18.63 12.01 -14.17
N GLU A 64 19.22 12.76 -15.09
CA GLU A 64 18.54 13.82 -15.85
C GLU A 64 17.29 13.30 -16.56
N HIS A 65 17.33 12.05 -17.03
CA HIS A 65 16.21 11.39 -17.71
C HIS A 65 14.99 11.14 -16.80
N HIS A 66 15.20 11.00 -15.49
CA HIS A 66 14.13 10.67 -14.53
C HIS A 66 13.73 11.84 -13.64
N GLN A 67 14.42 12.97 -13.78
CA GLN A 67 14.32 14.11 -12.88
C GLN A 67 12.90 14.67 -12.77
N ASP A 68 12.16 14.73 -13.88
CA ASP A 68 10.79 15.28 -13.88
C ASP A 68 9.81 14.36 -13.16
N THR A 69 9.85 13.05 -13.43
CA THR A 69 9.06 12.03 -12.72
C THR A 69 9.35 12.08 -11.22
N TYR A 70 10.63 12.09 -10.85
CA TYR A 70 11.02 12.07 -9.45
C TYR A 70 10.61 13.37 -8.73
N ARG A 71 10.82 14.54 -9.35
CA ARG A 71 10.37 15.83 -8.80
C ARG A 71 8.86 15.87 -8.57
N GLN A 72 8.06 15.35 -9.49
CA GLN A 72 6.61 15.36 -9.35
C GLN A 72 6.17 14.50 -8.14
N ILE A 73 6.76 13.31 -7.99
CA ILE A 73 6.51 12.44 -6.84
C ILE A 73 6.88 13.14 -5.52
N GLN A 74 8.00 13.85 -5.48
CA GLN A 74 8.44 14.60 -4.29
C GLN A 74 7.52 15.77 -3.92
N ILE A 75 6.81 16.34 -4.91
CA ILE A 75 5.81 17.39 -4.67
C ILE A 75 4.52 16.79 -4.11
N ASP A 76 4.08 15.65 -4.65
CA ASP A 76 2.77 15.08 -4.35
C ASP A 76 2.76 14.30 -3.02
N ILE A 77 3.86 13.64 -2.64
CA ILE A 77 3.92 12.85 -1.40
C ILE A 77 3.63 13.68 -0.14
N PRO A 78 4.26 14.86 0.07
CA PRO A 78 3.94 15.70 1.23
C PRO A 78 2.51 16.26 1.21
N ARG A 79 1.87 16.29 0.03
CA ARG A 79 0.50 16.78 -0.17
C ARG A 79 -0.56 15.70 -0.01
N MET A 80 -0.18 14.43 0.17
CA MET A 80 -1.13 13.34 0.38
C MET A 80 -1.95 13.57 1.65
N SER A 81 -3.18 14.05 1.46
CA SER A 81 -4.23 14.00 2.46
C SER A 81 -4.97 12.66 2.28
N PRO A 82 -5.05 11.80 3.30
CA PRO A 82 -5.79 10.55 3.20
C PRO A 82 -7.31 10.80 3.28
N GLU A 83 -7.84 11.71 2.49
CA GLU A 83 -9.28 12.04 2.44
C GLU A 83 -10.12 10.82 2.06
N SER A 84 -9.57 9.90 1.26
CA SER A 84 -10.17 8.60 0.94
C SER A 84 -10.33 7.67 2.16
N LEU A 85 -9.53 7.85 3.21
CA LEU A 85 -9.70 7.15 4.50
C LEU A 85 -10.68 7.88 5.43
N VAL A 86 -10.95 9.17 5.18
CA VAL A 86 -11.89 10.01 5.96
C VAL A 86 -13.34 9.81 5.49
N LEU A 87 -13.56 9.37 4.24
CA LEU A 87 -14.89 9.10 3.68
C LEU A 87 -15.53 7.77 4.17
N GLN A 88 -15.59 7.56 5.48
CA GLN A 88 -16.59 6.69 6.10
C GLN A 88 -17.70 7.54 6.73
N PRO A 89 -18.83 7.76 6.05
CA PRO A 89 -19.99 8.37 6.68
C PRO A 89 -20.65 7.33 7.59
N LYS A 90 -20.67 7.60 8.92
CA LYS A 90 -21.22 6.82 10.06
C LYS A 90 -20.27 5.89 10.82
N VAL A 91 -19.37 6.47 11.62
CA VAL A 91 -19.11 5.94 12.97
C VAL A 91 -19.17 7.09 13.98
N THR A 92 -20.36 7.68 14.09
CA THR A 92 -20.77 8.31 15.36
C THR A 92 -20.99 7.19 16.37
N GLU A 93 -20.35 7.34 17.54
CA GLU A 93 -20.56 6.54 18.76
C GLU A 93 -20.04 5.10 18.79
N ILE A 94 -18.72 4.90 18.74
CA ILE A 94 -18.07 3.96 19.66
C ILE A 94 -16.74 4.59 20.09
N HIS A 95 -16.63 4.90 21.39
CA HIS A 95 -15.36 5.13 22.07
C HIS A 95 -14.50 3.86 21.94
N ILE A 96 -13.48 3.88 21.08
CA ILE A 96 -12.34 2.96 21.15
C ILE A 96 -11.10 3.81 20.93
N ASP A 97 -10.15 3.69 21.84
CA ASP A 97 -8.95 4.50 22.04
C ASP A 97 -8.02 4.60 20.83
N ILE A 98 -8.39 5.44 19.87
CA ILE A 98 -7.46 6.02 18.90
C ILE A 98 -7.71 7.52 18.96
N PRO A 99 -6.74 8.35 19.38
CA PRO A 99 -6.91 9.79 19.37
C PRO A 99 -7.37 10.23 17.98
N ARG A 100 -8.59 10.77 17.92
CA ARG A 100 -9.10 11.49 16.76
C ARG A 100 -8.29 12.78 16.63
N THR A 101 -7.14 12.69 16.00
CA THR A 101 -6.41 13.83 15.44
C THR A 101 -6.39 13.66 13.94
N ASN A 102 -7.37 14.28 13.27
CA ASN A 102 -7.35 14.56 11.84
C ASN A 102 -6.81 16.00 11.69
N PRO A 103 -5.78 16.27 10.86
CA PRO A 103 -5.97 16.35 9.40
C PRO A 103 -4.87 15.72 8.51
N LEU A 104 -3.82 15.11 9.07
CA LEU A 104 -2.78 14.38 8.33
C LEU A 104 -2.41 13.20 9.24
N ILE A 105 -2.52 11.94 8.77
CA ILE A 105 -2.06 10.81 9.59
C ILE A 105 -0.55 11.02 9.78
N PRO A 106 -0.03 11.22 11.01
CA PRO A 106 1.39 11.54 11.23
C PRO A 106 2.34 10.50 10.61
N LEU A 107 1.84 9.29 10.39
CA LEU A 107 2.47 8.24 9.60
C LEU A 107 3.03 8.75 8.26
N PHE A 108 2.28 9.49 7.46
CA PHE A 108 2.72 9.94 6.13
C PHE A 108 3.67 11.15 6.18
N GLN A 109 3.80 11.79 7.34
CA GLN A 109 4.80 12.83 7.57
C GLN A 109 6.15 12.24 7.98
N GLN A 110 6.22 10.95 8.35
CA GLN A 110 7.47 10.30 8.68
C GLN A 110 8.34 10.16 7.42
N ALA A 111 9.59 10.63 7.50
CA ALA A 111 10.53 10.56 6.39
C ALA A 111 10.71 9.13 5.85
N SER A 112 10.69 8.13 6.73
CA SER A 112 10.76 6.72 6.34
C SER A 112 9.56 6.27 5.48
N VAL A 113 8.36 6.77 5.77
CA VAL A 113 7.15 6.47 4.99
C VAL A 113 7.19 7.21 3.66
N GLN A 114 7.64 8.47 3.64
CA GLN A 114 7.80 9.23 2.41
C GLN A 114 8.79 8.54 1.47
N GLU A 115 9.94 8.10 1.98
CA GLU A 115 10.95 7.36 1.19
C GLU A 115 10.39 6.03 0.64
N ILE A 116 9.55 5.32 1.41
CA ILE A 116 8.87 4.11 0.93
C ILE A 116 7.93 4.44 -0.25
N PHE A 117 7.13 5.50 -0.13
CA PHE A 117 6.21 5.92 -1.19
C PHE A 117 6.97 6.41 -2.43
N GLU A 118 8.00 7.23 -2.25
CA GLU A 118 8.88 7.69 -3.33
C GLU A 118 9.39 6.50 -4.12
N ARG A 119 9.94 5.50 -3.42
CA ARG A 119 10.49 4.30 -4.05
C ARG A 119 9.44 3.45 -4.76
N ILE A 120 8.26 3.25 -4.16
CA ILE A 120 7.18 2.48 -4.79
C ILE A 120 6.70 3.17 -6.07
N LEU A 121 6.38 4.46 -5.98
CA LEU A 121 5.81 5.24 -7.09
C LEU A 121 6.83 5.42 -8.21
N PHE A 122 8.09 5.69 -7.86
CA PHE A 122 9.16 5.83 -8.83
C PHE A 122 9.34 4.53 -9.61
N ILE A 123 9.60 3.41 -8.92
CA ILE A 123 9.79 2.10 -9.58
C ILE A 123 8.58 1.73 -10.43
N TRP A 124 7.36 2.04 -9.97
CA TRP A 124 6.17 1.79 -10.78
C TRP A 124 6.17 2.63 -12.07
N ALA A 125 6.49 3.93 -11.98
CA ALA A 125 6.47 4.86 -13.11
C ALA A 125 7.46 4.48 -14.23
N ILE A 126 8.74 4.23 -13.89
CA ILE A 126 9.74 3.82 -14.91
C ILE A 126 9.43 2.45 -15.53
N ARG A 127 8.77 1.56 -14.80
CA ARG A 127 8.34 0.26 -15.35
C ARG A 127 7.10 0.33 -16.23
N HIS A 128 6.38 1.46 -16.20
CA HIS A 128 5.20 1.70 -17.02
C HIS A 128 5.37 3.01 -17.82
N PRO A 129 6.34 3.07 -18.75
CA PRO A 129 6.72 4.33 -19.43
C PRO A 129 5.60 4.92 -20.29
N ALA A 130 4.63 4.11 -20.72
CA ALA A 130 3.45 4.60 -21.43
C ALA A 130 2.53 5.48 -20.55
N SER A 131 2.57 5.29 -19.24
CA SER A 131 1.80 6.09 -18.27
C SER A 131 2.69 7.09 -17.52
N GLY A 132 3.89 6.67 -17.11
CA GLY A 132 4.73 7.44 -16.18
C GLY A 132 4.04 7.66 -14.83
N TYR A 133 4.54 8.57 -14.01
CA TYR A 133 3.81 8.98 -12.80
C TYR A 133 2.69 9.96 -13.16
N VAL A 134 1.51 9.74 -12.59
CA VAL A 134 0.35 10.63 -12.72
C VAL A 134 -0.23 10.87 -11.33
N GLN A 135 -0.55 12.13 -11.04
CA GLN A 135 -1.19 12.52 -9.79
C GLN A 135 -2.45 11.66 -9.54
N GLY A 136 -2.59 11.14 -8.32
CA GLY A 136 -3.65 10.22 -7.91
C GLY A 136 -3.19 8.77 -7.78
N ILE A 137 -2.10 8.36 -8.44
CA ILE A 137 -1.52 7.02 -8.26
C ILE A 137 -0.99 6.84 -6.82
N ASN A 138 -0.47 7.91 -6.23
CA ASN A 138 -0.08 7.98 -4.83
C ASN A 138 -1.25 7.64 -3.87
N ASP A 139 -2.47 8.09 -4.19
CA ASP A 139 -3.65 7.81 -3.37
C ASP A 139 -4.10 6.35 -3.48
N LEU A 140 -3.82 5.68 -4.59
CA LEU A 140 -4.08 4.24 -4.77
C LEU A 140 -3.15 3.37 -3.92
N VAL A 141 -1.91 3.80 -3.67
CA VAL A 141 -0.94 3.05 -2.84
C VAL A 141 -1.29 3.12 -1.36
N THR A 142 -1.81 4.27 -0.91
CA THR A 142 -2.19 4.58 0.47
C THR A 142 -2.99 3.47 1.19
N PRO A 143 -4.14 3.00 0.67
CA PRO A 143 -4.93 1.98 1.37
C PRO A 143 -4.19 0.64 1.52
N PHE A 144 -3.38 0.24 0.54
CA PHE A 144 -2.56 -0.98 0.64
C PHE A 144 -1.49 -0.85 1.72
N PHE A 145 -0.78 0.29 1.74
CA PHE A 145 0.25 0.55 2.74
C PHE A 145 -0.32 0.50 4.15
N VAL A 146 -1.42 1.21 4.40
CA VAL A 146 -2.08 1.25 5.72
C VAL A 146 -2.54 -0.13 6.15
N VAL A 147 -3.21 -0.88 5.27
CA VAL A 147 -3.69 -2.24 5.58
C VAL A 147 -2.53 -3.17 5.92
N TYR A 148 -1.44 -3.13 5.16
CA TYR A 148 -0.32 -4.06 5.35
C TYR A 148 0.61 -3.67 6.51
N VAL A 149 0.78 -2.37 6.81
CA VAL A 149 1.54 -1.94 8.00
C VAL A 149 0.82 -2.35 9.28
N PHE A 150 -0.52 -2.29 9.31
CA PHE A 150 -1.28 -2.72 10.48
C PHE A 150 -1.16 -4.22 10.81
N GLU A 151 -0.68 -5.06 9.89
CA GLU A 151 -0.37 -6.47 10.16
C GLU A 151 0.80 -6.62 11.17
N TYR A 152 1.65 -5.59 11.29
CA TYR A 152 2.86 -5.58 12.11
C TYR A 152 2.74 -4.70 13.36
N ILE A 153 1.59 -4.08 13.59
CA ILE A 153 1.32 -3.28 14.79
C ILE A 153 0.52 -4.16 15.75
N GLU A 154 1.10 -4.47 16.91
CA GLU A 154 0.39 -5.15 17.98
C GLU A 154 -0.76 -4.26 18.47
N VAL A 155 -1.99 -4.72 18.28
CA VAL A 155 -3.15 -4.14 18.96
C VAL A 155 -3.10 -4.67 20.39
N LYS A 156 -2.65 -3.83 21.34
CA LYS A 156 -2.83 -4.13 22.76
C LYS A 156 -4.31 -4.43 22.99
N ARG A 157 -4.59 -5.64 23.48
CA ARG A 157 -5.93 -6.06 23.93
C ARG A 157 -6.25 -5.39 25.25
#